data_AF-A0A5P9EXF9-F1
#
_entry.id   AF-A0A5P9EXF9-F1
#
_cell.length_a   1.000
_cell.length_b   1.000
_cell.length_c   1.000
_cell.angle_alpha   90.00
_cell.angle_beta   90.00
_cell.angle_gamma   90.00
#
_symmetry.space_group_name_H-M   'P 1'
#
loop_
_entity.id
_entity.type
_entity.pdbx_description
1 polymer ?
#
loop_
_entity_poly.entity_id
_entity_poly.type
_entity_poly.pdbx_seq_one_letter_code
_entity_poly.pdbx_strand_id
1 'polypeptide(L)' 'MQENNKKRARKPGLGQIVLSTLAGAIGVQSNKNREKDFQSGSMTHYVVAGIVFTILFVLTLILIVKTVLGNMG' A
#
# COMPACT_ATOMS: atom_id res chain seq x y z
N MET A 1 25.50 11.15 33.20
CA MET A 1 24.42 10.16 33.11
C MET A 1 23.66 10.44 31.82
N GLN A 2 23.65 9.51 30.86
CA GLN A 2 23.05 9.74 29.53
C GLN A 2 21.53 9.52 29.59
N GLU A 3 20.76 10.53 29.21
CA GLU A 3 19.31 10.54 29.22
C GLU A 3 18.77 9.71 28.04
N ASN A 4 18.25 8.51 28.36
CA ASN A 4 17.87 7.51 27.37
C ASN A 4 16.48 7.81 26.78
N ASN A 5 16.46 8.63 25.73
CA ASN A 5 15.25 8.99 24.98
C ASN A 5 14.77 7.80 24.11
N LYS A 6 14.19 6.76 24.74
CA LYS A 6 12.72 6.63 24.73
C LYS A 6 11.95 6.68 23.40
N LYS A 7 12.52 6.53 22.21
CA LYS A 7 11.75 6.62 20.94
C LYS A 7 10.66 5.56 20.91
N ARG A 8 9.45 5.93 21.33
CA ARG A 8 8.25 5.10 21.24
C ARG A 8 8.05 4.78 19.76
N ALA A 9 8.18 3.52 19.38
CA ALA A 9 7.81 3.03 18.06
C ALA A 9 6.30 3.24 17.87
N ARG A 10 5.91 4.42 17.39
CA ARG A 10 4.53 4.71 17.03
C ARG A 10 4.19 3.88 15.79
N LYS A 11 3.09 3.13 15.87
CA LYS A 11 2.50 2.44 14.73
C LYS A 11 2.43 3.41 13.54
N PRO A 12 2.75 2.98 12.31
CA PRO A 12 2.66 3.84 11.14
C PRO A 12 1.27 4.46 11.07
N GLY A 13 1.20 5.79 10.96
CA GLY A 13 -0.06 6.46 10.69
C GLY A 13 -0.60 6.08 9.31
N LEU A 14 -1.92 6.16 9.11
CA LEU A 14 -2.57 5.78 7.86
C LEU A 14 -1.93 6.43 6.61
N GLY A 15 -1.58 7.72 6.69
CA GLY A 15 -0.89 8.41 5.60
C GLY A 15 0.50 7.83 5.28
N GLN A 16 1.20 7.32 6.28
CA GLN A 16 2.51 6.69 6.07
C GLN A 16 2.36 5.32 5.39
N ILE A 17 1.27 4.59 5.69
CA ILE A 17 0.93 3.32 5.03
C ILE A 17 0.62 3.58 3.55
N VAL A 18 -0.24 4.56 3.25
CA VAL A 18 -0.58 4.95 1.87
C VAL A 18 0.67 5.34 1.08
N LEU A 19 1.54 6.18 1.65
CA LEU A 19 2.77 6.59 0.98
C LEU A 19 3.73 5.41 0.76
N SER A 20 3.84 4.48 1.72
CA SER A 20 4.69 3.29 1.57
C SER A 20 4.14 2.34 0.50
N THR A 21 2.82 2.14 0.44
CA THR A 21 2.17 1.32 -0.59
C THR A 21 2.34 1.92 -1.99
N LEU A 22 2.20 3.25 -2.14
CA LEU A 22 2.45 3.93 -3.42
C LEU A 22 3.92 3.86 -3.85
N ALA A 23 4.86 4.07 -2.92
CA ALA A 23 6.29 3.93 -3.20
C ALA A 23 6.66 2.48 -3.58
N GLY A 24 6.02 1.49 -2.96
CA GLY A 24 6.13 0.08 -3.32
C GLY A 24 5.57 -0.23 -4.72
N ALA A 25 4.40 0.33 -5.06
CA ALA A 25 3.76 0.15 -6.36
C ALA A 25 4.57 0.78 -7.52
N ILE A 26 5.26 1.90 -7.27
CA ILE A 26 6.15 2.56 -8.25
C ILE A 26 7.54 1.88 -8.30
N GLY A 27 7.89 1.04 -7.31
CA GLY A 27 9.18 0.34 -7.24
C GLY A 27 10.31 1.13 -6.56
N VAL A 28 10.03 2.33 -6.03
CA VAL A 28 11.00 3.22 -5.36
C VAL A 28 11.02 3.03 -3.84
N GLN A 29 10.69 1.83 -3.36
CA GLN A 29 10.66 1.53 -1.93
C GLN A 29 12.08 1.54 -1.35
N SER A 30 12.45 2.64 -0.70
CA SER A 30 13.71 2.76 0.05
C SER A 30 13.83 1.66 1.09
N ASN A 31 15.05 1.17 1.34
CA ASN A 31 15.34 0.20 2.41
C ASN A 31 14.77 0.65 3.76
N LYS A 32 14.70 1.95 4.05
CA LYS A 32 14.10 2.47 5.29
C LYS A 32 12.59 2.23 5.39
N ASN A 33 11.86 2.35 4.28
CA ASN A 33 10.43 2.04 4.23
C ASN A 33 10.23 0.54 4.32
N ARG A 34 11.03 -0.24 3.57
CA ARG A 34 11.05 -1.70 3.64
C ARG A 34 11.29 -2.21 5.06
N GLU A 35 12.32 -1.71 5.73
CA GLU A 35 12.67 -2.06 7.11
C GLU A 35 11.54 -1.74 8.08
N LYS A 36 10.90 -0.57 7.93
CA LYS A 36 9.74 -0.20 8.74
C LYS A 36 8.55 -1.11 8.47
N ASP A 37 8.29 -1.42 7.21
CA ASP A 37 7.22 -2.30 6.75
C ASP A 37 7.46 -3.74 7.24
N PHE A 38 8.70 -4.22 7.26
CA PHE A 38 9.11 -5.54 7.75
C PHE A 38 9.20 -5.65 9.28
N GLN A 39 9.57 -4.57 9.99
CA GLN A 39 9.67 -4.57 11.44
C GLN A 39 8.33 -4.23 12.14
N SER A 40 7.39 -3.57 11.45
CA SER A 40 6.13 -3.10 12.06
C SER A 40 4.85 -3.72 11.50
N GLY A 41 4.91 -4.53 10.44
CA GLY A 41 3.76 -5.26 9.89
C GLY A 41 4.16 -6.59 9.23
N SER A 42 3.29 -7.59 9.31
CA SER A 42 3.53 -8.85 8.60
C SER A 42 3.38 -8.64 7.09
N MET A 43 4.30 -9.22 6.30
CA MET A 43 4.26 -9.29 4.83
C MET A 43 2.85 -9.58 4.27
N THR A 44 2.06 -10.35 5.02
CA THR A 44 0.66 -10.68 4.75
C THR A 44 -0.22 -9.45 4.45
N HIS A 45 -0.03 -8.33 5.14
CA HIS A 45 -0.85 -7.12 4.93
C HIS A 45 -0.64 -6.53 3.53
N TYR A 46 0.60 -6.55 3.02
CA TYR A 46 0.92 -6.06 1.68
C TYR A 46 0.39 -6.98 0.58
N VAL A 47 0.47 -8.30 0.79
CA VAL A 47 -0.10 -9.28 -0.15
C VAL A 47 -1.61 -9.13 -0.23
N VAL A 48 -2.30 -9.02 0.90
CA VAL A 48 -3.75 -8.81 0.94
C VAL A 48 -4.14 -7.49 0.28
N ALA A 49 -3.41 -6.40 0.56
CA ALA A 49 -3.64 -5.12 -0.10
C ALA A 49 -3.47 -5.19 -1.62
N GLY A 50 -2.44 -5.92 -2.09
CA GLY A 50 -2.22 -6.17 -3.52
C GLY A 50 -3.38 -6.93 -4.16
N ILE A 51 -3.86 -8.01 -3.53
CA ILE A 51 -5.00 -8.80 -4.03
C ILE A 51 -6.26 -7.93 -4.12
N VAL A 52 -6.58 -7.17 -3.07
CA VAL A 52 -7.74 -6.28 -3.05
C VAL A 52 -7.65 -5.23 -4.17
N PHE A 53 -6.47 -4.62 -4.34
CA PHE A 53 -6.22 -3.67 -5.41
C PHE A 53 -6.42 -4.30 -6.80
N THR A 54 -5.89 -5.50 -7.04
CA THR A 54 -6.04 -6.20 -8.33
C THR A 54 -7.51 -6.51 -8.64
N ILE A 55 -8.28 -6.97 -7.66
CA ILE A 55 -9.72 -7.25 -7.84
C ILE A 55 -10.45 -5.95 -8.22
N LEU A 56 -10.23 -4.86 -7.49
CA LEU A 56 -10.85 -3.57 -7.77
C LEU A 56 -10.47 -3.04 -9.15
N PHE A 57 -9.20 -3.19 -9.55
CA PHE A 57 -8.72 -2.79 -10.86
C PHE A 57 -9.44 -3.53 -11.99
N VAL A 58 -9.56 -4.86 -11.89
CA VAL A 58 -10.26 -5.68 -12.89
C VAL A 58 -11.74 -5.29 -12.98
N LEU A 59 -12.42 -5.11 -11.85
CA LEU A 59 -13.83 -4.65 -11.83
C LEU A 59 -14.00 -3.29 -12.50
N THR A 60 -13.03 -2.39 -12.30
CA THR A 60 -13.02 -1.06 -12.94
C THR A 60 -12.89 -1.19 -14.46
N LEU A 61 -11.98 -2.03 -14.95
CA LEU A 61 -11.85 -2.30 -16.40
C LEU A 61 -13.12 -2.89 -16.98
N ILE A 62 -13.75 -3.85 -16.29
CA ILE A 62 -15.03 -4.44 -16.72
C ILE A 62 -16.09 -3.35 -16.85
N LEU A 63 -16.24 -2.47 -15.85
CA LEU A 63 -17.19 -1.37 -15.88
C LEU A 63 -16.96 -0.48 -17.10
N ILE A 64 -15.70 -0.07 -17.34
CA ILE A 64 -15.33 0.77 -18.47
C ILE A 64 -15.72 0.09 -19.79
N VAL A 65 -15.32 -1.18 -19.98
CA VAL A 65 -15.60 -1.93 -21.21
C VAL A 65 -17.12 -2.03 -21.45
N LYS A 66 -17.89 -2.35 -20.41
CA LYS A 66 -19.36 -2.44 -20.51
C LYS A 66 -19.99 -1.10 -20.86
N THR A 67 -19.52 0.01 -20.27
CA THR A 67 -20.00 1.35 -20.59
C THR A 67 -19.68 1.73 -22.03
N VAL A 68 -18.45 1.47 -22.50
CA VAL A 68 -18.04 1.79 -23.88
C VAL A 68 -18.83 0.98 -24.89
N LEU A 69 -18.97 -0.34 -24.68
CA LEU A 69 -19.75 -1.20 -25.59
C LEU A 69 -21.25 -0.87 -25.55
N GLY A 70 -21.80 -0.53 -24.38
CA GLY A 70 -23.20 -0.11 -24.26
C GLY A 70 -23.50 1.22 -24.94
N ASN A 71 -22.51 2.11 -25.02
CA ASN A 71 -22.61 3.38 -25.73
C ASN A 71 -22.29 3.26 -27.25
N MET A 72 -21.90 2.08 -27.73
CA MET A 72 -21.66 1.78 -29.16
C MET A 72 -22.93 1.26 -29.88
N GLY A 73 -24.11 1.70 -29.42
CA GLY A 73 -25.42 1.46 -30.06
C GLY A 73 -26.01 2.76 -30.59
#